data_AF-A0A5J4QSS8-F1
#
_entry.id   AF-A0A5J4QSS8-F1
#
_cell.length_a   1.000
_cell.length_b   1.000
_cell.length_c   1.000
_cell.angle_alpha   90.00
_cell.angle_beta   90.00
_cell.angle_gamma   90.00
#
_symmetry.space_group_name_H-M   'P 1'
#
loop_
_entity.id
_entity.type
_entity.pdbx_description
1 polymer ?
#
loop_
_entity_poly.entity_id
_entity_poly.type
_entity_poly.pdbx_seq_one_letter_code
_entity_poly.pdbx_strand_id
1 'polypeptide(L)' 'TILDAKEVLIIVNGHGKARALYHAVEDAIGQMWTISALQMHEKGIIVCDDAATYELKVGTYRYFKDIEAANLDPVTLLK' A
#
# COMPACT_ATOMS: atom_id res chain seq x y z
N THR A 1 10.38 -1.01 17.31
CA THR A 1 10.75 -0.61 15.93
C THR A 1 9.49 -0.49 15.09
N ILE A 2 9.54 -0.07 13.81
CA ILE A 2 8.32 0.07 12.99
C ILE A 2 7.57 -1.27 12.87
N LEU A 3 8.29 -2.39 12.78
CA LEU A 3 7.69 -3.72 12.68
C LEU A 3 7.15 -4.28 14.00
N ASP A 4 7.49 -3.68 15.15
CA ASP A 4 6.94 -4.08 16.45
C ASP A 4 5.66 -3.30 16.80
N ALA A 5 5.21 -2.40 15.93
CA ALA A 5 3.97 -1.67 16.14
C ALA A 5 2.77 -2.62 16.07
N LYS A 6 1.64 -2.21 16.66
CA LYS A 6 0.40 -3.00 16.51
C LYS A 6 -0.16 -2.92 15.11
N GLU A 7 -0.10 -1.73 14.52
CA GLU A 7 -0.63 -1.40 13.20
C GLU A 7 0.30 -0.35 12.57
N VAL A 8 0.60 -0.52 11.28
CA VAL A 8 1.46 0.39 10.53
C VAL A 8 0.67 0.91 9.33
N LEU A 9 0.51 2.23 9.28
CA LEU A 9 -0.15 2.94 8.17
C LEU A 9 0.91 3.72 7.38
N ILE A 10 0.98 3.50 6.07
CA ILE A 10 1.86 4.23 5.17
C ILE A 10 1.00 5.02 4.17
N ILE A 11 1.31 6.30 4.01
CA ILE A 11 0.65 7.17 3.02
C ILE A 11 1.62 7.40 1.86
N VAL A 12 1.17 7.13 0.64
CA VAL A 12 1.95 7.26 -0.59
C VAL A 12 1.21 8.18 -1.55
N ASN A 13 1.85 9.26 -1.98
CA ASN A 13 1.22 10.23 -2.88
C ASN A 13 2.19 10.60 -4.01
N GLY A 14 1.67 10.64 -5.23
CA GLY A 14 2.31 11.20 -6.40
C GLY A 14 3.17 10.21 -7.19
N HIS A 15 3.35 10.51 -8.48
CA HIS A 15 4.09 9.67 -9.42
C HIS A 15 5.52 9.35 -8.99
N GLY A 16 6.21 10.27 -8.31
CA GLY A 16 7.58 10.06 -7.85
C GLY A 16 7.73 8.91 -6.84
N LYS A 17 6.62 8.41 -6.28
CA LYS A 17 6.59 7.29 -5.34
C LYS A 17 6.09 5.99 -5.98
N ALA A 18 5.71 5.99 -7.26
CA ALA A 18 5.13 4.83 -7.90
C ALA A 18 6.07 3.62 -7.92
N ARG A 19 7.36 3.87 -8.18
CA ARG A 19 8.38 2.82 -8.11
C ARG A 19 8.51 2.19 -6.73
N ALA A 20 8.47 3.01 -5.68
CA ALA A 20 8.57 2.51 -4.31
C ALA A 20 7.35 1.67 -3.94
N LEU A 21 6.15 2.06 -4.40
CA LEU A 21 4.93 1.29 -4.18
C LEU A 21 4.95 -0.05 -4.91
N TYR A 22 5.46 -0.09 -6.15
CA TYR A 22 5.69 -1.34 -6.87
C TYR A 22 6.57 -2.31 -6.09
N HIS A 23 7.72 -1.87 -5.58
CA HIS A 23 8.60 -2.73 -4.78
C HIS A 23 8.01 -3.10 -3.41
N ALA A 24 7.12 -2.27 -2.85
CA ALA A 24 6.43 -2.59 -1.61
C ALA A 24 5.41 -3.72 -1.76
N VAL A 25 4.72 -3.79 -2.91
CA VAL A 25 3.53 -4.65 -3.10
C VAL A 25 3.81 -5.86 -4.00
N GLU A 26 4.54 -5.69 -5.10
CA GLU A 26 4.68 -6.74 -6.13
C GLU A 26 6.04 -7.46 -6.09
N ASP A 27 7.07 -6.83 -5.52
CA ASP A 27 8.43 -7.37 -5.52
C ASP A 27 8.78 -8.08 -4.19
N ALA A 28 9.87 -8.84 -4.21
CA ALA A 28 10.38 -9.54 -3.05
C ALA A 28 10.96 -8.58 -1.99
N ILE A 29 10.99 -9.05 -0.74
CA ILE A 29 11.55 -8.30 0.37
C ILE A 29 13.05 -8.06 0.15
N GLY A 30 13.48 -6.80 0.15
CA GLY A 30 14.87 -6.43 -0.07
C GLY A 30 15.30 -5.18 0.69
N GLN A 31 16.56 -5.17 1.15
CA GLN A 31 17.14 -4.04 1.89
C GLN A 31 17.28 -2.75 1.07
N MET A 32 17.32 -2.86 -0.27
CA MET A 32 17.32 -1.69 -1.16
C MET A 32 15.99 -0.92 -1.10
N TRP A 33 14.90 -1.62 -0.80
CA TRP A 33 13.55 -1.06 -0.68
C TRP A 33 12.95 -1.43 0.66
N THR A 34 13.38 -0.77 1.73
CA THR A 34 12.98 -1.12 3.12
C THR A 34 11.48 -1.13 3.37
N ILE A 35 10.68 -0.44 2.56
CA ILE A 35 9.22 -0.49 2.58
C ILE A 35 8.65 -1.91 2.34
N SER A 36 9.37 -2.77 1.60
CA SER A 36 8.97 -4.17 1.39
C SER A 36 8.94 -4.97 2.70
N ALA A 37 9.63 -4.51 3.75
CA ALA A 37 9.56 -5.14 5.07
C ALA A 37 8.14 -5.09 5.67
N LEU A 38 7.27 -4.19 5.18
CA LEU A 38 5.87 -4.14 5.58
C LEU A 38 5.13 -5.46 5.27
N GLN A 39 5.59 -6.23 4.27
CA GLN A 39 5.04 -7.56 3.95
C GLN A 39 5.19 -8.56 5.12
N MET A 40 6.11 -8.33 6.05
CA MET A 40 6.29 -9.16 7.25
C MET A 40 5.41 -8.72 8.43
N HIS A 41 4.76 -7.57 8.34
CA HIS A 41 3.95 -7.02 9.42
C HIS A 41 2.51 -7.54 9.31
N GLU A 42 1.99 -8.13 10.38
CA GLU A 42 0.64 -8.75 10.39
C GLU A 42 -0.47 -7.74 10.03
N LYS A 43 -0.27 -6.45 10.34
CA LYS A 43 -1.25 -5.37 10.12
C LYS A 43 -0.65 -4.13 9.46
N GLY A 44 -0.19 -4.29 8.22
CA GLY A 44 0.30 -3.17 7.38
C GLY A 44 -0.78 -2.65 6.45
N ILE A 45 -1.03 -1.34 6.45
CA ILE A 45 -1.98 -0.68 5.55
C ILE A 45 -1.23 0.37 4.73
N ILE A 46 -1.45 0.36 3.41
CA ILE A 46 -0.94 1.39 2.50
C ILE A 46 -2.12 2.16 1.93
N VAL A 47 -2.13 3.47 2.13
CA VAL A 47 -3.08 4.39 1.52
C VAL A 47 -2.34 5.13 0.42
N CYS A 48 -2.84 5.02 -0.81
CA CYS A 48 -2.21 5.63 -1.98
C CYS A 48 -3.21 6.41 -2.84
N ASP A 49 -2.70 7.43 -3.53
CA ASP A 49 -3.44 8.09 -4.61
C ASP A 49 -3.28 7.32 -5.94
N ASP A 50 -4.14 7.62 -6.91
CA ASP A 50 -4.06 6.94 -8.22
C ASP A 50 -2.71 7.21 -8.93
N ALA A 51 -2.10 8.40 -8.74
CA ALA A 51 -0.81 8.74 -9.35
C ALA A 51 0.36 7.86 -8.84
N ALA A 52 0.36 7.48 -7.56
CA ALA A 52 1.35 6.54 -7.02
C ALA A 52 1.14 5.10 -7.52
N THR A 53 -0.03 4.74 -8.04
CA THR A 53 -0.28 3.37 -8.55
C THR A 53 0.20 3.15 -9.99
N TYR A 54 0.80 4.16 -10.63
CA TYR A 54 1.12 4.15 -12.07
C TYR A 54 2.05 3.01 -12.52
N GLU A 55 2.94 2.55 -11.65
CA GLU A 55 3.87 1.44 -11.95
C GLU A 55 3.35 0.06 -11.50
N LEU A 56 2.18 -0.02 -10.87
CA LEU A 56 1.57 -1.29 -10.51
C LEU A 56 0.93 -1.98 -11.72
N LYS A 57 0.86 -3.31 -11.68
CA LYS A 57 0.06 -4.05 -12.66
C LYS A 57 -1.41 -3.75 -12.44
N VAL A 58 -2.14 -3.62 -13.55
CA VAL A 58 -3.60 -3.41 -13.55
C VAL A 58 -4.32 -4.50 -12.75
N GLY A 59 -3.82 -5.74 -12.78
CA GLY A 59 -4.38 -6.85 -12.00
C GLY A 59 -4.27 -6.62 -10.49
N THR A 60 -3.09 -6.21 -10.01
CA THR A 60 -2.84 -5.89 -8.60
C THR A 60 -3.72 -4.74 -8.13
N TYR A 61 -3.79 -3.67 -8.93
CA TYR A 61 -4.62 -2.51 -8.64
C TYR A 61 -6.10 -2.88 -8.51
N ARG A 62 -6.64 -3.65 -9.46
CA ARG A 62 -8.04 -4.10 -9.43
C ARG A 62 -8.31 -5.03 -8.25
N TYR A 63 -7.39 -5.96 -7.97
CA TYR A 63 -7.50 -6.88 -6.85
C TYR A 63 -7.71 -6.15 -5.52
N PHE A 64 -6.89 -5.14 -5.21
CA PHE A 64 -7.05 -4.38 -3.96
C PHE A 64 -8.28 -3.46 -3.96
N LYS A 65 -8.64 -2.88 -5.11
CA LYS A 65 -9.88 -2.10 -5.23
C LYS A 65 -11.13 -2.93 -5.01
N ASP A 66 -11.13 -4.17 -5.48
CA ASP A 66 -12.27 -5.08 -5.31
C ASP A 66 -12.39 -5.54 -3.85
N ILE A 67 -11.27 -5.80 -3.16
CA ILE A 67 -11.25 -6.13 -1.73
C ILE A 67 -11.81 -4.97 -0.90
N GLU A 68 -11.35 -3.75 -1.15
CA GLU A 68 -11.73 -2.57 -0.36
C GLU A 68 -12.97 -1.84 -0.90
N ALA A 69 -13.71 -2.44 -1.85
CA ALA A 69 -14.83 -1.78 -2.53
C ALA A 69 -15.87 -1.17 -1.58
N ALA A 70 -16.10 -1.80 -0.42
CA ALA A 70 -17.02 -1.33 0.60
C ALA A 70 -16.46 -0.22 1.51
N ASN A 71 -15.14 -0.06 1.57
CA ASN A 71 -14.43 0.81 2.52
C ASN A 71 -13.76 2.03 1.85
N LEU A 72 -13.97 2.24 0.54
CA LEU A 72 -13.35 3.33 -0.21
C LEU A 72 -13.93 4.71 0.11
N ASP A 73 -15.19 4.78 0.55
CA ASP A 73 -15.85 6.05 0.87
C ASP A 73 -15.66 6.40 2.36
N PRO A 74 -14.89 7.44 2.72
CA PRO A 74 -14.73 7.83 4.11
C PRO A 74 -16.04 8.29 4.76
N VAL A 75 -17.03 8.76 3.98
CA VAL A 75 -18.32 9.22 4.50
C VAL A 75 -19.17 8.04 4.99
N THR A 76 -19.03 6.85 4.40
CA THR A 76 -19.75 5.66 4.87
C THR A 76 -19.18 5.10 6.17
N LEU A 77 -17.92 5.43 6.50
CA LEU A 77 -17.17 4.91 7.64
C LEU A 77 -17.23 5.81 8.89
N LEU A 78 -17.50 7.10 8.76
CA LEU A 78 -17.43 8.09 9.86
C LEU A 78 -18.79 8.39 10.53
N LYS A 79 -19.63 7.37 10.75
CA LYS A 79 -20.91 7.54 11.47
C LYS A 79 -20.75 7.90 12.93
#